data_AF-C6EQS7-F1
#
_entry.id   AF-C6EQS7-F1
#
_cell.length_a   1.000
_cell.length_b   1.000
_cell.length_c   1.000
_cell.angle_alpha   90.00
_cell.angle_beta   90.00
_cell.angle_gamma   90.00
#
_symmetry.space_group_name_H-M   'P 1'
#
loop_
_entity.id
_entity.type
_entity.pdbx_description
1 polymer ?
#
loop_
_entity_poly.entity_id
_entity_poly.type
_entity_poly.pdbx_seq_one_letter_code
_entity_poly.pdbx_strand_id
1 'polypeptide(L)'
;GAHVAHAGLIVFWAGAMNLFEVAHFVSEKPMYEQGLILLPHLATLGWGVGPGGEVADTFPYFVSGVLHLISSAVLGFGGIYHALIGPETLEESFPFFGYTWKDKNKMTTILGIHLILLGLGAFLLVFKALYFGGLYDTWAPGGGDVREITNLTLSPNIIFGYLLKSPFGGEGWIASVDNLEDIIGGHVWLGSICLFGGIWHILTKPFAWARRAFVWSGEAYSSYSLGALSIFGFTACCFA
;
A
#
# COMPACT_ATOMS: atom_id res chain seq x y z
N GLY A 1 9.41 18.65 8.68
CA GLY A 1 10.55 17.87 8.19
C GLY A 1 10.47 16.38 8.48
N ALA A 2 10.38 15.99 9.76
CA ALA A 2 10.55 14.60 10.22
C ALA A 2 9.76 13.53 9.45
N HIS A 3 8.45 13.71 9.22
CA HIS A 3 7.63 12.74 8.48
C HIS A 3 8.12 12.51 7.04
N VAL A 4 8.51 13.58 6.34
CA VAL A 4 9.01 13.50 4.95
C VAL A 4 10.39 12.85 4.89
N ALA A 5 11.27 13.19 5.84
CA ALA A 5 12.58 12.56 5.96
C ALA A 5 12.47 11.05 6.25
N HIS A 6 11.56 10.67 7.15
CA HIS A 6 11.29 9.27 7.46
C HIS A 6 10.72 8.50 6.27
N ALA A 7 9.80 9.10 5.49
CA ALA A 7 9.36 8.53 4.23
C ALA A 7 10.53 8.33 3.25
N GLY A 8 11.47 9.28 3.20
CA GLY A 8 12.73 9.13 2.47
C GLY A 8 13.54 7.89 2.88
N LEU A 9 13.63 7.58 4.17
CA LEU A 9 14.32 6.37 4.66
C LEU A 9 13.64 5.07 4.21
N ILE A 10 12.31 5.02 4.23
CA ILE A 10 11.54 3.86 3.75
C ILE A 10 11.80 3.63 2.26
N VAL A 11 11.70 4.69 1.45
CA VAL A 11 11.90 4.62 0.00
C VAL A 11 13.38 4.33 -0.34
N PHE A 12 14.32 4.85 0.46
CA PHE A 12 15.75 4.52 0.34
C PHE A 12 15.99 3.03 0.58
N TRP A 13 15.44 2.48 1.66
CA TRP A 13 15.57 1.05 1.96
C TRP A 13 15.01 0.20 0.82
N ALA A 14 13.82 0.52 0.31
CA ALA A 14 13.22 -0.20 -0.81
C ALA A 14 14.12 -0.18 -2.06
N GLY A 15 14.70 0.96 -2.41
CA GLY A 15 15.61 1.08 -3.55
C GLY A 15 16.94 0.37 -3.34
N ALA A 16 17.61 0.62 -2.22
CA ALA A 16 18.92 0.07 -1.91
C ALA A 16 18.87 -1.46 -1.72
N MET A 17 17.88 -1.96 -0.98
CA MET A 17 17.71 -3.39 -0.74
C MET A 17 17.30 -4.12 -2.03
N ASN A 18 16.46 -3.52 -2.88
CA ASN A 18 16.10 -4.12 -4.17
C ASN A 18 17.35 -4.23 -5.09
N LEU A 19 18.14 -3.16 -5.21
CA LEU A 19 19.38 -3.21 -5.99
C LEU A 19 20.40 -4.20 -5.42
N PHE A 20 20.45 -4.35 -4.09
CA PHE A 20 21.26 -5.38 -3.44
C PHE A 20 20.80 -6.78 -3.84
N GLU A 21 19.49 -7.06 -3.79
CA GLU A 21 18.93 -8.35 -4.22
C GLU A 21 19.21 -8.62 -5.71
N VAL A 22 19.01 -7.64 -6.59
CA VAL A 22 19.34 -7.75 -8.03
C VAL A 22 20.82 -8.09 -8.23
N ALA A 23 21.73 -7.46 -7.47
CA ALA A 23 23.16 -7.69 -7.59
C ALA A 23 23.62 -9.08 -7.10
N HIS A 24 22.86 -9.72 -6.22
CA HIS A 24 23.16 -11.05 -5.66
C HIS A 24 22.28 -12.16 -6.22
N PHE A 25 21.37 -11.84 -7.15
CA PHE A 25 20.48 -12.79 -7.75
C PHE A 25 21.21 -13.74 -8.71
N VAL A 26 20.96 -15.04 -8.54
CA VAL A 26 21.44 -16.14 -9.37
C VAL A 26 20.23 -16.78 -10.04
N SER A 27 20.11 -16.63 -11.36
CA SER A 27 18.94 -17.04 -12.15
C SER A 27 18.70 -18.55 -12.16
N GLU A 28 19.75 -19.35 -11.98
CA GLU A 28 19.65 -20.82 -11.96
C GLU A 28 19.09 -21.38 -10.65
N LYS A 29 18.85 -20.52 -9.64
CA LYS A 29 18.34 -20.90 -8.33
C LYS A 29 16.94 -20.31 -8.09
N PRO A 30 16.06 -21.03 -7.38
CA PRO A 30 14.79 -20.45 -6.95
C PRO A 30 15.03 -19.20 -6.07
N MET A 31 14.15 -18.19 -6.18
CA MET A 31 14.28 -16.95 -5.39
C MET A 31 14.24 -17.20 -3.88
N TYR A 32 13.43 -18.16 -3.43
CA TYR A 32 13.25 -18.47 -2.01
C TYR A 32 14.49 -19.11 -1.35
N GLU A 33 15.44 -19.62 -2.13
CA GLU A 33 16.70 -20.19 -1.61
C GLU A 33 17.80 -19.14 -1.43
N GLN A 34 17.55 -17.90 -1.86
CA GLN A 34 18.56 -16.84 -1.96
C GLN A 34 18.37 -15.72 -0.94
N GLY A 35 17.39 -15.85 -0.03
CA GLY A 35 17.10 -14.83 0.99
C GLY A 35 16.53 -13.53 0.40
N LEU A 36 15.83 -13.63 -0.74
CA LEU A 36 15.22 -12.49 -1.42
C LEU A 36 13.82 -12.26 -0.87
N ILE A 37 13.49 -11.01 -0.55
CA ILE A 37 12.17 -10.62 -0.08
C ILE A 37 11.51 -9.57 -0.97
N LEU A 38 12.27 -8.78 -1.74
CA LEU A 38 11.71 -7.75 -2.61
C LEU A 38 11.46 -8.25 -4.04
N LEU A 39 12.39 -9.03 -4.62
CA LEU A 39 12.18 -9.60 -5.96
C LEU A 39 10.92 -10.46 -6.07
N PRO A 40 10.56 -11.30 -5.07
CA PRO A 40 9.29 -12.04 -5.10
C PRO A 40 8.05 -11.13 -5.17
N HIS A 41 8.08 -9.94 -4.54
CA HIS A 41 6.96 -8.99 -4.64
C HIS A 41 6.83 -8.42 -6.06
N LEU A 42 7.95 -8.12 -6.73
CA LEU A 42 7.95 -7.64 -8.11
C LEU A 42 7.53 -8.74 -9.10
N ALA A 43 8.00 -9.97 -8.88
CA ALA A 43 7.61 -11.14 -9.65
C ALA A 43 6.10 -11.44 -9.52
N THR A 44 5.53 -11.32 -8.32
CA THR A 44 4.08 -11.47 -8.10
C THR A 44 3.27 -10.45 -8.91
N LEU A 45 3.81 -9.25 -9.10
CA LEU A 45 3.22 -8.23 -9.97
C LEU A 45 3.40 -8.52 -11.47
N GLY A 46 3.93 -9.68 -11.84
CA GLY A 46 4.13 -10.13 -13.22
C GLY A 46 5.31 -9.46 -13.92
N TRP A 47 6.23 -8.82 -13.18
CA TRP A 47 7.43 -8.24 -13.78
C TRP A 47 8.57 -9.25 -13.81
N GLY A 48 9.20 -9.39 -14.98
CA GLY A 48 10.42 -10.17 -15.14
C GLY A 48 10.26 -11.69 -15.05
N VAL A 49 9.04 -12.19 -14.86
CA VAL A 49 8.73 -13.63 -14.79
C VAL A 49 7.82 -14.09 -15.92
N GLY A 50 7.93 -15.37 -16.28
CA GLY A 50 7.07 -16.06 -17.24
C GLY A 50 6.53 -17.38 -16.70
N PRO A 51 6.27 -18.36 -17.58
CA PRO A 51 5.71 -19.65 -17.21
C PRO A 51 6.52 -20.36 -16.12
N GLY A 52 5.83 -20.96 -15.15
CA GLY A 52 6.43 -21.64 -14.00
C GLY A 52 7.12 -20.71 -12.99
N GLY A 53 7.04 -19.38 -13.19
CA GLY A 53 7.71 -18.39 -12.35
C GLY A 53 9.19 -18.23 -12.68
N GLU A 54 9.63 -18.70 -13.85
CA GLU A 54 11.00 -18.53 -14.33
C GLU A 54 11.29 -17.06 -14.59
N VAL A 55 12.45 -16.58 -14.13
CA VAL A 55 12.89 -15.19 -14.34
C VAL A 55 13.41 -15.05 -15.76
N ALA A 56 12.65 -14.36 -16.60
CA ALA A 56 12.98 -14.10 -18.00
C ALA A 56 13.76 -12.78 -18.21
N ASP A 57 13.54 -11.78 -17.36
CA ASP A 57 14.20 -10.47 -17.46
C ASP A 57 14.35 -9.80 -16.09
N THR A 58 15.57 -9.42 -15.72
CA THR A 58 15.87 -8.74 -14.46
C THR A 58 15.83 -7.21 -14.57
N PHE A 59 15.69 -6.66 -15.77
CA PHE A 59 15.67 -5.22 -15.99
C PHE A 59 14.52 -4.49 -15.26
N PRO A 60 13.27 -5.01 -15.21
CA PRO A 60 12.20 -4.39 -14.42
C PRO A 60 12.55 -4.27 -12.93
N TYR A 61 13.27 -5.24 -12.37
CA TYR A 61 13.71 -5.22 -10.97
C TYR A 61 14.73 -4.11 -10.74
N PHE A 62 15.72 -4.00 -11.64
CA PHE A 62 16.70 -2.93 -11.62
C PHE A 62 16.04 -1.54 -11.73
N VAL A 63 15.11 -1.36 -12.68
CA VAL A 63 14.37 -0.09 -12.86
C VAL A 63 13.64 0.30 -11.59
N SER A 64 12.92 -0.65 -10.97
CA SER A 64 12.24 -0.40 -9.69
C SER A 64 13.22 0.08 -8.61
N GLY A 65 14.37 -0.58 -8.46
CA GLY A 65 15.38 -0.23 -7.46
C GLY A 65 15.94 1.18 -7.67
N VAL A 66 16.30 1.52 -8.91
CA VAL A 66 16.82 2.85 -9.27
C VAL A 66 15.79 3.95 -9.03
N LEU A 67 14.54 3.75 -9.47
CA LEU A 67 13.48 4.76 -9.31
C LEU A 67 13.20 5.06 -7.83
N HIS A 68 13.14 4.04 -6.97
CA HIS A 68 12.99 4.23 -5.53
C HIS A 68 14.22 4.95 -4.95
N LEU A 69 15.44 4.52 -5.29
CA LEU A 69 16.65 5.15 -4.76
C LEU A 69 16.75 6.64 -5.10
N ILE A 70 16.46 7.02 -6.35
CA ILE A 70 16.46 8.43 -6.78
C ILE A 70 15.35 9.21 -6.06
N SER A 71 14.14 8.65 -5.97
CA SER A 71 13.02 9.30 -5.29
C SER A 71 13.30 9.55 -3.81
N SER A 72 14.04 8.64 -3.15
CA SER A 72 14.46 8.79 -1.76
C SER A 72 15.31 10.03 -1.51
N ALA A 73 16.15 10.42 -2.47
CA ALA A 73 16.98 11.61 -2.35
C ALA A 73 16.13 12.89 -2.37
N VAL A 74 15.09 12.93 -3.21
CA VAL A 74 14.15 14.06 -3.27
C VAL A 74 13.37 14.19 -1.95
N LEU A 75 12.89 13.07 -1.41
CA LEU A 75 12.20 13.05 -0.11
C LEU A 75 13.14 13.46 1.03
N GLY A 76 14.37 12.92 1.06
CA GLY A 76 15.38 13.25 2.04
C GLY A 76 15.72 14.74 2.02
N PHE A 77 15.89 15.33 0.84
CA PHE A 77 16.14 16.75 0.67
C PHE A 77 14.99 17.60 1.24
N GLY A 78 13.75 17.34 0.83
CA GLY A 78 12.58 18.05 1.35
C GLY A 78 12.41 17.87 2.86
N GLY A 79 12.69 16.67 3.37
CA GLY A 79 12.65 16.34 4.79
C GLY A 79 13.64 17.15 5.62
N ILE A 80 14.91 17.23 5.18
CA ILE A 80 15.97 18.01 5.84
C ILE A 80 15.66 19.50 5.78
N TYR A 81 15.27 20.01 4.61
CA TYR A 81 14.90 21.41 4.44
C TYR A 81 13.80 21.82 5.43
N HIS A 82 12.69 21.08 5.48
CA HIS A 82 11.58 21.35 6.39
C HIS A 82 11.86 20.97 7.85
N ALA A 83 13.02 20.40 8.18
CA ALA A 83 13.42 20.14 9.56
C ALA A 83 14.37 21.20 10.11
N LEU A 84 15.22 21.78 9.27
CA LEU A 84 16.33 22.63 9.71
C LEU A 84 16.29 24.08 9.18
N ILE A 85 15.64 24.32 8.03
CA ILE A 85 15.72 25.61 7.32
C ILE A 85 14.34 26.26 7.17
N GLY A 86 13.32 25.46 6.83
CA GLY A 86 11.95 25.93 6.69
C GLY A 86 11.36 26.44 8.01
N PRO A 87 10.19 27.10 7.97
CA PRO A 87 9.56 27.64 9.17
C PRO A 87 9.17 26.53 10.16
N GLU A 88 9.30 26.82 11.46
CA GLU A 88 8.96 25.88 12.54
C GLU A 88 7.45 25.62 12.64
N THR A 89 6.64 26.65 12.37
CA THR A 89 5.17 26.62 12.35
C THR A 89 4.66 27.09 10.99
N LEU A 90 3.46 26.63 10.60
CA LEU A 90 2.90 26.88 9.26
C LEU A 90 1.61 27.71 9.30
N GLU A 91 1.03 27.89 10.48
CA GLU A 91 -0.29 28.47 10.70
C GLU A 91 -0.39 29.92 10.23
N GLU A 92 0.66 30.71 10.39
CA GLU A 92 0.69 32.12 10.02
C GLU A 92 1.00 32.33 8.54
N SER A 93 2.08 31.70 8.06
CA SER A 93 2.59 31.90 6.70
C SER A 93 1.83 31.10 5.64
N PHE A 94 1.28 29.93 6.00
CA PHE A 94 0.70 28.97 5.07
C PHE A 94 -0.58 28.32 5.65
N PRO A 95 -1.70 29.06 5.79
CA PRO A 95 -2.90 28.59 6.50
C PRO A 95 -3.53 27.32 5.90
N PHE A 96 -3.34 27.06 4.60
CA PHE A 96 -3.75 25.80 3.99
C PHE A 96 -2.99 24.59 4.55
N PHE A 97 -1.70 24.74 4.86
CA PHE A 97 -0.84 23.68 5.41
C PHE A 97 -0.77 23.68 6.94
N GLY A 98 -0.94 24.83 7.59
CA GLY A 98 -1.00 24.93 9.05
C GLY A 98 -2.22 24.23 9.65
N TYR A 99 -2.05 23.62 10.82
CA TYR A 99 -3.12 22.91 11.50
C TYR A 99 -2.87 22.84 13.00
N THR A 100 -3.96 22.76 13.77
CA THR A 100 -3.89 22.37 15.19
C THR A 100 -4.57 21.03 15.39
N TRP A 101 -4.04 20.18 16.26
CA TRP A 101 -4.61 18.85 16.53
C TRP A 101 -6.05 18.89 17.04
N LYS A 102 -6.49 20.03 17.60
CA LYS A 102 -7.85 20.23 18.11
C LYS A 102 -8.83 20.67 17.03
N ASP A 103 -8.36 21.18 15.90
CA ASP A 103 -9.21 21.49 14.74
C ASP A 103 -9.65 20.21 14.05
N LYS A 104 -10.81 19.73 14.51
CA LYS A 104 -11.42 18.48 14.04
C LYS A 104 -11.74 18.51 12.55
N ASN A 105 -12.05 19.68 11.98
CA ASN A 105 -12.34 19.80 10.55
C ASN A 105 -11.04 19.67 9.75
N LYS A 106 -9.97 20.36 10.17
CA LYS A 106 -8.68 20.23 9.50
C LYS A 106 -8.14 18.80 9.58
N MET A 107 -8.36 18.11 10.71
CA MET A 107 -7.99 16.70 10.85
C MET A 107 -8.75 15.80 9.87
N THR A 108 -10.07 15.97 9.72
CA THR A 108 -10.84 15.16 8.75
C THR A 108 -10.52 15.52 7.31
N THR A 109 -10.22 16.77 7.00
CA THR A 109 -9.75 17.15 5.66
C THR A 109 -8.43 16.47 5.31
N ILE A 110 -7.44 16.49 6.21
CA ILE A 110 -6.14 15.83 5.98
C ILE A 110 -6.33 14.31 5.86
N LEU A 111 -7.13 13.69 6.73
CA LEU A 111 -7.50 12.28 6.61
C LEU A 111 -8.13 11.98 5.25
N GLY A 112 -9.08 12.81 4.83
CA GLY A 112 -9.82 12.60 3.58
C GLY A 112 -8.92 12.68 2.34
N ILE A 113 -7.96 13.61 2.32
CA ILE A 113 -6.94 13.68 1.25
C ILE A 113 -6.11 12.39 1.20
N HIS A 114 -5.63 11.91 2.35
CA HIS A 114 -4.86 10.66 2.40
C HIS A 114 -5.69 9.43 1.99
N LEU A 115 -6.97 9.36 2.36
CA LEU A 115 -7.87 8.30 1.90
C LEU A 115 -8.03 8.30 0.38
N ILE A 116 -8.13 9.47 -0.25
CA ILE A 116 -8.16 9.57 -1.72
C ILE A 116 -6.84 9.03 -2.31
N LEU A 117 -5.70 9.43 -1.77
CA LEU A 117 -4.38 8.95 -2.24
C LEU A 117 -4.23 7.43 -2.08
N LEU A 118 -4.69 6.86 -0.96
CA LEU A 118 -4.72 5.40 -0.75
C LEU A 118 -5.66 4.70 -1.74
N GLY A 119 -6.83 5.29 -2.01
CA GLY A 119 -7.77 4.76 -3.00
C GLY A 119 -7.18 4.73 -4.41
N LEU A 120 -6.47 5.79 -4.80
CA LEU A 120 -5.71 5.82 -6.06
C LEU A 120 -4.62 4.74 -6.09
N GLY A 121 -3.92 4.52 -4.97
CA GLY A 121 -2.94 3.44 -4.83
C GLY A 121 -3.55 2.05 -5.07
N ALA A 122 -4.73 1.77 -4.51
CA ALA A 122 -5.45 0.52 -4.78
C ALA A 122 -5.82 0.36 -6.26
N PHE A 123 -6.25 1.44 -6.92
CA PHE A 123 -6.55 1.42 -8.36
C PHE A 123 -5.30 1.23 -9.24
N LEU A 124 -4.10 1.63 -8.80
CA LEU A 124 -2.88 1.33 -9.55
C LEU A 124 -2.65 -0.19 -9.69
N LEU A 125 -2.94 -0.97 -8.65
CA LEU A 125 -2.89 -2.44 -8.74
C LEU A 125 -3.96 -2.97 -9.70
N VAL A 126 -5.18 -2.44 -9.64
CA VAL A 126 -6.26 -2.81 -10.56
C VAL A 126 -5.83 -2.54 -12.00
N PHE A 127 -5.29 -1.36 -12.30
CA PHE A 127 -4.82 -1.02 -13.63
C PHE A 127 -3.65 -1.91 -14.08
N LYS A 128 -2.73 -2.27 -13.17
CA LYS A 128 -1.66 -3.23 -13.47
C LYS A 128 -2.21 -4.57 -13.93
N ALA A 129 -3.18 -5.10 -13.18
CA ALA A 129 -3.80 -6.40 -13.46
C ALA A 129 -4.66 -6.42 -14.73
N LEU A 130 -5.32 -5.29 -15.06
CA LEU A 130 -6.23 -5.19 -16.20
C LEU A 130 -5.54 -4.82 -17.52
N TYR A 131 -4.59 -3.89 -17.49
CA TYR A 131 -4.14 -3.18 -18.70
C TYR A 131 -2.63 -3.17 -18.90
N PHE A 132 -1.84 -3.46 -17.88
CA PHE A 132 -0.38 -3.38 -17.95
C PHE A 132 0.25 -4.77 -17.74
N GLY A 133 -0.19 -5.73 -18.56
CA GLY A 133 0.40 -7.06 -18.65
C GLY A 133 0.02 -8.03 -17.53
N GLY A 134 -0.92 -7.69 -16.64
CA GLY A 134 -1.48 -8.66 -15.71
C GLY A 134 -0.68 -8.89 -14.43
N LEU A 135 -0.92 -10.02 -13.77
CA LEU A 135 -0.21 -10.47 -12.56
C LEU A 135 0.22 -11.93 -12.73
N TYR A 136 1.18 -12.37 -11.91
CA TYR A 136 1.54 -13.79 -11.88
C TYR A 136 0.44 -14.59 -11.18
N ASP A 137 -0.17 -15.54 -11.90
CA ASP A 137 -1.18 -16.45 -11.37
C ASP A 137 -0.61 -17.86 -11.22
N THR A 138 -0.40 -18.29 -9.98
CA THR A 138 0.05 -19.66 -9.69
C THR A 138 -1.00 -20.73 -10.06
N TRP A 139 -2.26 -20.33 -10.26
CA TRP A 139 -3.38 -21.21 -10.59
C TRP A 139 -3.76 -21.18 -12.08
N ALA A 140 -2.94 -20.56 -12.92
CA ALA A 140 -3.19 -20.52 -14.36
C ALA A 140 -3.30 -21.96 -14.94
N PRO A 141 -4.22 -22.21 -15.90
CA PRO A 141 -4.38 -23.53 -16.51
C PRO A 141 -3.11 -23.99 -17.23
N GLY A 142 -2.59 -25.15 -16.85
CA GLY A 142 -1.34 -25.71 -17.43
C GLY A 142 -0.07 -25.38 -16.65
N GLY A 143 -0.18 -24.66 -15.54
CA GLY A 143 0.94 -24.23 -14.70
C GLY A 143 0.93 -22.71 -14.51
N GLY A 144 1.57 -22.22 -13.45
CA GLY A 144 1.55 -20.79 -13.13
C GLY A 144 2.16 -19.93 -14.24
N ASP A 145 1.55 -18.78 -14.53
CA ASP A 145 2.04 -17.85 -15.56
C ASP A 145 1.47 -16.44 -15.32
N VAL A 146 2.05 -15.45 -15.99
CA VAL A 146 1.54 -14.07 -15.98
C VAL A 146 0.32 -13.97 -16.88
N ARG A 147 -0.79 -13.44 -16.35
CA ARG A 147 -2.01 -13.21 -17.14
C ARG A 147 -2.75 -11.93 -16.76
N GLU A 148 -3.43 -11.36 -17.74
CA GLU A 148 -4.37 -10.26 -17.52
C GLU A 148 -5.67 -10.77 -16.88
N ILE A 149 -6.25 -9.98 -15.97
CA ILE A 149 -7.42 -10.38 -15.18
C ILE A 149 -8.68 -9.76 -15.78
N THR A 150 -9.26 -10.39 -16.79
CA THR A 150 -10.33 -9.75 -17.58
C THR A 150 -11.73 -9.79 -16.95
N ASN A 151 -11.98 -10.70 -16.01
CA ASN A 151 -13.31 -10.92 -15.42
C ASN A 151 -13.29 -10.73 -13.89
N LEU A 152 -13.38 -9.50 -13.42
CA LEU A 152 -13.31 -9.18 -11.99
C LEU A 152 -14.55 -9.63 -11.22
N THR A 153 -14.34 -10.14 -10.00
CA THR A 153 -15.44 -10.37 -9.06
C THR A 153 -15.89 -9.06 -8.43
N LEU A 154 -16.97 -8.48 -8.95
CA LEU A 154 -17.58 -7.26 -8.39
C LEU A 154 -18.80 -7.54 -7.50
N SER A 155 -19.17 -8.82 -7.35
CA SER A 155 -20.31 -9.21 -6.50
C SER A 155 -20.03 -8.87 -5.03
N PRO A 156 -20.81 -7.97 -4.39
CA PRO A 156 -20.57 -7.58 -3.01
C PRO A 156 -20.74 -8.76 -2.04
N ASN A 157 -21.61 -9.72 -2.36
CA ASN A 157 -21.83 -10.91 -1.53
C ASN A 157 -20.58 -11.78 -1.44
N ILE A 158 -19.76 -11.83 -2.49
CA ILE A 158 -18.51 -12.58 -2.49
C ILE A 158 -17.44 -11.77 -1.76
N ILE A 159 -17.20 -10.53 -2.19
CA ILE A 159 -16.13 -9.68 -1.65
C ILE A 159 -16.29 -9.41 -0.15
N PHE A 160 -17.48 -8.98 0.29
CA PHE A 160 -17.75 -8.77 1.71
C PHE A 160 -18.03 -10.08 2.46
N GLY A 161 -18.32 -11.17 1.74
CA GLY A 161 -18.42 -12.51 2.30
C GLY A 161 -17.12 -12.94 3.00
N TYR A 162 -15.96 -12.68 2.38
CA TYR A 162 -14.65 -12.95 2.99
C TYR A 162 -14.47 -12.27 4.36
N LEU A 163 -14.96 -11.03 4.53
CA LEU A 163 -14.84 -10.30 5.81
C LEU A 163 -15.64 -10.95 6.95
N LEU A 164 -16.66 -11.74 6.62
CA LEU A 164 -17.55 -12.39 7.58
C LEU A 164 -17.20 -13.87 7.82
N LYS A 165 -16.20 -14.40 7.11
CA LYS A 165 -15.71 -15.77 7.32
C LYS A 165 -15.06 -15.91 8.69
N SER A 166 -15.16 -17.11 9.24
CA SER A 166 -14.50 -17.48 10.49
C SER A 166 -12.96 -17.43 10.33
N PRO A 167 -12.20 -16.94 11.34
CA PRO A 167 -10.74 -16.95 11.28
C PRO A 167 -10.11 -18.30 11.63
N PHE A 168 -10.91 -19.33 11.94
CA PHE A 168 -10.40 -20.65 12.32
C PHE A 168 -10.10 -21.54 11.10
N GLY A 169 -9.42 -22.67 11.35
CA GLY A 169 -9.03 -23.63 10.32
C GLY A 169 -10.23 -24.12 9.49
N GLY A 170 -10.03 -24.22 8.18
CA GLY A 170 -11.05 -24.56 7.19
C GLY A 170 -11.80 -23.37 6.60
N GLU A 171 -11.77 -22.20 7.25
CA GLU A 171 -12.43 -20.98 6.78
C GLU A 171 -11.44 -19.87 6.45
N GLY A 172 -10.53 -19.53 7.38
CA GLY A 172 -9.36 -18.68 7.12
C GLY A 172 -9.61 -17.18 6.88
N TRP A 173 -10.78 -16.64 7.27
CA TRP A 173 -11.13 -15.22 7.09
C TRP A 173 -10.75 -14.69 5.69
N ILE A 174 -10.14 -13.51 5.56
CA ILE A 174 -9.66 -12.96 4.27
C ILE A 174 -8.41 -13.67 3.73
N ALA A 175 -7.66 -14.40 4.56
CA ALA A 175 -6.49 -15.16 4.11
C ALA A 175 -6.85 -16.37 3.23
N SER A 176 -8.14 -16.69 3.16
CA SER A 176 -8.68 -17.76 2.31
C SER A 176 -8.94 -17.37 0.86
N VAL A 177 -8.64 -16.13 0.46
CA VAL A 177 -8.74 -15.72 -0.95
C VAL A 177 -7.81 -16.57 -1.81
N ASP A 178 -8.34 -17.17 -2.87
CA ASP A 178 -7.65 -18.21 -3.63
C ASP A 178 -7.53 -17.93 -5.13
N ASN A 179 -8.06 -16.80 -5.60
CA ASN A 179 -8.03 -16.40 -7.01
C ASN A 179 -7.78 -14.90 -7.18
N LEU A 180 -7.23 -14.52 -8.34
CA LEU A 180 -6.86 -13.13 -8.62
C LEU A 180 -8.07 -12.24 -8.93
N GLU A 181 -9.15 -12.80 -9.46
CA GLU A 181 -10.39 -12.10 -9.77
C GLU A 181 -11.00 -11.47 -8.51
N ASP A 182 -11.00 -12.20 -7.39
CA ASP A 182 -11.45 -11.73 -6.08
C ASP A 182 -10.47 -10.73 -5.46
N ILE A 183 -9.16 -10.95 -5.59
CA ILE A 183 -8.14 -10.01 -5.09
C ILE A 183 -8.33 -8.66 -5.78
N ILE A 184 -8.38 -8.63 -7.12
CA ILE A 184 -8.51 -7.38 -7.87
C ILE A 184 -9.91 -6.77 -7.71
N GLY A 185 -10.96 -7.59 -7.69
CA GLY A 185 -12.31 -7.15 -7.36
C GLY A 185 -12.40 -6.47 -5.99
N GLY A 186 -11.75 -7.05 -4.98
CA GLY A 186 -11.61 -6.47 -3.64
C GLY A 186 -10.91 -5.11 -3.65
N HIS A 187 -9.85 -4.96 -4.45
CA HIS A 187 -9.15 -3.67 -4.60
C HIS A 187 -9.97 -2.62 -5.32
N VAL A 188 -10.87 -3.00 -6.25
CA VAL A 188 -11.86 -2.08 -6.84
C VAL A 188 -12.82 -1.54 -5.76
N TRP A 189 -13.35 -2.43 -4.92
CA TRP A 189 -14.21 -2.03 -3.79
C TRP A 189 -13.45 -1.14 -2.80
N LEU A 190 -12.25 -1.54 -2.37
CA LEU A 190 -11.41 -0.77 -1.45
C LEU A 190 -11.08 0.61 -2.01
N GLY A 191 -10.61 0.69 -3.26
CA GLY A 191 -10.29 1.93 -3.94
C GLY A 191 -11.48 2.89 -3.98
N SER A 192 -12.66 2.36 -4.29
CA SER A 192 -13.92 3.12 -4.32
C SER A 192 -14.32 3.61 -2.91
N ILE A 193 -14.26 2.74 -1.89
CA ILE A 193 -14.59 3.08 -0.50
C ILE A 193 -13.65 4.17 0.03
N CYS A 194 -12.35 4.04 -0.22
CA CYS A 194 -11.36 5.05 0.16
C CYS A 194 -11.59 6.39 -0.54
N LEU A 195 -11.90 6.38 -1.84
CA LEU A 195 -12.18 7.60 -2.61
C LEU A 195 -13.43 8.32 -2.08
N PHE A 196 -14.56 7.62 -1.98
CA PHE A 196 -15.81 8.21 -1.49
C PHE A 196 -15.74 8.59 -0.01
N GLY A 197 -15.10 7.76 0.82
CA GLY A 197 -14.84 8.07 2.23
C GLY A 197 -13.92 9.29 2.40
N GLY A 198 -12.93 9.45 1.53
CA GLY A 198 -12.06 10.61 1.50
C GLY A 198 -12.79 11.89 1.16
N ILE A 199 -13.60 11.88 0.10
CA ILE A 199 -14.49 13.00 -0.28
C ILE A 199 -15.44 13.33 0.87
N TRP A 200 -16.06 12.32 1.47
CA TRP A 200 -16.94 12.49 2.63
C TRP A 200 -16.23 13.20 3.80
N HIS A 201 -15.02 12.77 4.17
CA HIS A 201 -14.27 13.36 5.29
C HIS A 201 -13.77 14.79 4.99
N ILE A 202 -13.55 15.14 3.72
CA ILE A 202 -13.24 16.51 3.30
C ILE A 202 -14.48 17.40 3.44
N LEU A 203 -15.65 16.92 3.02
CA LEU A 203 -16.88 17.70 2.95
C LEU A 203 -17.67 17.74 4.27
N THR A 204 -17.31 16.92 5.25
CA THR A 204 -18.04 16.80 6.53
C THR A 204 -17.17 17.09 7.74
N LYS A 205 -17.83 17.25 8.89
CA LYS A 205 -17.21 17.44 10.21
C LYS A 205 -17.66 16.33 11.15
N PRO A 206 -16.84 15.93 12.13
CA PRO A 206 -17.24 14.87 13.07
C PRO A 206 -18.55 15.18 13.77
N PHE A 207 -19.49 14.23 13.73
CA PHE A 207 -20.80 14.36 14.38
C PHE A 207 -20.69 14.46 15.89
N ALA A 208 -21.78 14.90 16.54
CA ALA A 208 -21.79 15.15 17.98
C ALA A 208 -21.43 13.91 18.81
N TRP A 209 -21.87 12.71 18.40
CA TRP A 209 -21.52 11.47 19.09
C TRP A 209 -20.03 11.15 18.97
N ALA A 210 -19.44 11.29 17.79
CA ALA A 210 -18.02 11.02 17.57
C ALA A 210 -17.14 11.98 18.40
N ARG A 211 -17.53 13.26 18.46
CA ARG A 211 -16.83 14.25 19.30
C ARG A 211 -16.80 13.89 20.79
N ARG A 212 -17.79 13.15 21.28
CA ARG A 212 -17.87 12.68 22.67
C ARG A 212 -17.16 11.34 22.92
N ALA A 213 -17.01 10.52 21.88
CA ALA A 213 -16.43 9.19 22.00
C ALA A 213 -14.88 9.19 21.92
N PHE A 214 -14.30 10.13 21.18
CA PHE A 214 -12.85 10.17 20.93
C PHE A 214 -12.13 11.27 21.72
N VAL A 215 -10.83 11.04 21.95
CA VAL A 215 -9.90 12.04 22.45
C VAL A 215 -9.27 12.77 21.24
N TRP A 216 -9.28 14.11 21.27
CA TRP A 216 -8.87 14.94 20.12
C TRP A 216 -7.52 15.62 20.39
N SER A 217 -6.45 14.83 20.32
CA SER A 217 -5.05 15.27 20.47
C SER A 217 -4.14 14.52 19.51
N GLY A 218 -2.96 15.07 19.19
CA GLY A 218 -2.00 14.41 18.30
C GLY A 218 -1.55 13.04 18.80
N GLU A 219 -1.34 12.91 20.12
CA GLU A 219 -0.97 11.64 20.75
C GLU A 219 -2.10 10.59 20.63
N ALA A 220 -3.36 11.00 20.82
CA ALA A 220 -4.50 10.11 20.66
C ALA A 220 -4.64 9.63 19.21
N TYR A 221 -4.45 10.52 18.22
CA TYR A 221 -4.47 10.09 16.82
C TYR A 221 -3.35 9.10 16.50
N SER A 222 -2.14 9.36 17.02
CA SER A 222 -1.01 8.44 16.90
C SER A 222 -1.34 7.07 17.52
N SER A 223 -1.94 7.03 18.71
CA SER A 223 -2.30 5.76 19.37
C SER A 223 -3.35 4.96 18.60
N TYR A 224 -4.33 5.63 17.97
CA TYR A 224 -5.29 4.97 17.08
C TYR A 224 -4.60 4.33 15.87
N SER A 225 -3.65 5.05 15.26
CA SER A 225 -2.85 4.53 14.14
C SER A 225 -1.94 3.37 14.56
N LEU A 226 -1.34 3.42 15.74
CA LEU A 226 -0.53 2.32 16.28
C LEU A 226 -1.37 1.06 16.51
N GLY A 227 -2.58 1.21 17.06
CA GLY A 227 -3.52 0.10 17.20
C GLY A 227 -3.89 -0.53 15.86
N ALA A 228 -4.16 0.30 14.84
CA ALA A 228 -4.45 -0.20 13.49
C ALA A 228 -3.24 -0.92 12.86
N LEU A 229 -2.04 -0.34 12.94
CA LEU A 229 -0.81 -0.95 12.41
C LEU A 229 -0.46 -2.28 13.10
N SER A 230 -0.76 -2.43 14.39
CA SER A 230 -0.59 -3.71 15.08
C SER A 230 -1.46 -4.80 14.47
N ILE A 231 -2.74 -4.50 14.16
CA ILE A 231 -3.65 -5.44 13.49
C ILE A 231 -3.17 -5.74 12.07
N PHE A 232 -2.66 -4.74 11.34
CA PHE A 232 -2.08 -4.96 10.01
C PHE A 232 -0.88 -5.90 10.07
N GLY A 233 0.00 -5.74 11.06
CA GLY A 233 1.15 -6.63 11.26
C GLY A 233 0.75 -8.08 11.55
N PHE A 234 -0.22 -8.30 12.45
CA PHE A 234 -0.73 -9.65 12.72
C PHE A 234 -1.43 -10.25 11.50
N THR A 235 -2.19 -9.45 10.77
CA THR A 235 -2.86 -9.92 9.55
C THR A 235 -1.83 -10.32 8.51
N ALA A 236 -0.82 -9.47 8.24
CA ALA A 236 0.26 -9.77 7.29
C ALA A 236 1.05 -11.04 7.68
N CYS A 237 1.29 -11.26 8.98
CA CYS A 237 1.93 -12.47 9.49
C CYS A 237 1.15 -13.76 9.18
N CYS A 238 -0.18 -13.69 9.04
CA CYS A 238 -1.00 -14.84 8.67
C CYS A 238 -1.12 -15.04 7.14
N PHE A 239 -0.77 -14.02 6.34
CA PHE A 239 -0.81 -14.08 4.88
C PHE A 239 0.51 -14.56 4.26
N ALA A 240 1.64 -14.23 4.88
CA ALA A 240 2.98 -14.59 4.42
C ALA A 240 3.34 -16.04 4.77
#